data_AF-A0A840BLY6-F1
#
_entry.id   AF-A0A840BLY6-F1
#
_cell.length_a   1.000
_cell.length_b   1.000
_cell.length_c   1.000
_cell.angle_alpha   90.00
_cell.angle_beta   90.00
_cell.angle_gamma   90.00
#
_symmetry.space_group_name_H-M   'P 1'
#
loop_
_entity.id
_entity.type
_entity.pdbx_description
1 polymer ?
#
loop_
_entity_poly.entity_id
_entity_poly.type
_entity_poly.pdbx_seq_one_letter_code
_entity_poly.pdbx_strand_id
1 'polypeptide(L)'
;MRTLDIQPLVVGTPRSGFSLLIAMIQRIMDYRKVSFARTPQQEAITRLMPLFSYALNKSYEDVFVAHGLGERLLYNGEFQLLVGGPKWLVPGEPWMGVRKYIGCLGHADFLLVTKHPRILFDYHGVRHSHDAPQRWAEDPGFSACHRFATIRHPLDMFNSAVHSINALASEYLQRFRPGADESALRREIALNKLSDPRICKGLMSHQLKYWKEYLPCRPRYAELRWEDVIADPVASLQWVATQLGLELSATEAEAVWKPMDHRNLLVYHQHNYRKGHGIVGDWLTHLRPAHVRMAREMGLLEVAETLGYSLDDWSEDAPANEFQQVLDDCLNRGEVFPMTDPELAGFCFNKSNIDASAFNFKSFAGRKWAYVERSTLSDDAIVQAVLERAEEGCEAVNAIALQIEASPGGSVEKILSQVADACAGLVRDDAGQALLDQALMTDGARNGNLLNALQGMSPGSIIWGLGKDLLQLRAQNEAGFDALLRQKAARLADAALAGRSFAGLEVKRFEDCVTDQMPDVVMTPFSAQTRIQMRRSAAARCPQARIIDPYRTASAEH
;
A
#
# COMPACT_ATOMS: atom_id res chain seq x y z
N MET A 1 16.68 16.72 11.19
CA MET A 1 15.30 16.32 10.81
C MET A 1 14.39 16.88 11.88
N ARG A 2 13.37 17.67 11.53
CA ARG A 2 12.44 18.21 12.54
C ARG A 2 11.39 17.13 12.85
N THR A 3 11.03 17.00 14.11
CA THR A 3 10.02 16.04 14.55
C THR A 3 8.65 16.72 14.60
N LEU A 4 7.62 16.02 14.13
CA LEU A 4 6.24 16.43 14.31
C LEU A 4 5.66 15.79 15.56
N ASP A 5 4.93 16.58 16.35
CA ASP A 5 4.33 16.14 17.62
C ASP A 5 3.05 15.32 17.41
N ILE A 6 2.41 15.45 16.25
CA ILE A 6 1.09 14.87 15.98
C ILE A 6 1.16 13.91 14.79
N GLN A 7 0.87 12.63 15.02
CA GLN A 7 0.90 11.61 13.98
C GLN A 7 -0.40 11.62 13.14
N PRO A 8 -0.32 11.62 11.79
CA PRO A 8 -1.47 11.62 10.92
C PRO A 8 -2.11 10.23 10.88
N LEU A 9 -3.43 10.24 10.92
CA LEU A 9 -4.28 9.08 10.74
C LEU A 9 -5.27 9.37 9.60
N VAL A 10 -5.17 8.62 8.51
CA VAL A 10 -6.11 8.73 7.39
C VAL A 10 -7.16 7.63 7.49
N VAL A 11 -8.44 7.98 7.61
CA VAL A 11 -9.53 7.01 7.50
C VAL A 11 -10.41 7.37 6.33
N GLY A 12 -10.56 6.44 5.38
CA GLY A 12 -11.30 6.70 4.16
C GLY A 12 -11.68 5.42 3.45
N THR A 13 -12.91 5.37 2.97
CA THR A 13 -13.37 4.25 2.15
C THR A 13 -12.60 4.17 0.82
N PRO A 14 -12.40 2.98 0.25
CA PRO A 14 -11.77 2.83 -1.05
C PRO A 14 -12.41 3.73 -2.13
N ARG A 15 -11.59 4.25 -3.06
CA ARG A 15 -12.00 5.10 -4.20
C ARG A 15 -12.39 6.55 -3.88
N SER A 16 -12.41 6.96 -2.61
CA SER A 16 -12.68 8.35 -2.21
C SER A 16 -11.50 9.33 -2.41
N GLY A 17 -10.33 8.86 -2.84
CA GLY A 17 -9.07 9.61 -2.81
C GLY A 17 -8.14 9.24 -1.64
N PHE A 18 -8.54 8.29 -0.79
CA PHE A 18 -7.81 7.81 0.38
C PHE A 18 -6.30 7.59 0.17
N SER A 19 -5.91 6.77 -0.82
CA SER A 19 -4.49 6.45 -1.05
C SER A 19 -3.69 7.66 -1.57
N LEU A 20 -4.35 8.56 -2.30
CA LEU A 20 -3.72 9.79 -2.77
C LEU A 20 -3.41 10.73 -1.60
N LEU A 21 -4.33 10.87 -0.65
CA LEU A 21 -4.10 11.66 0.55
C LEU A 21 -2.94 11.12 1.40
N ILE A 22 -2.83 9.79 1.57
CA ILE A 22 -1.68 9.18 2.25
C ILE A 22 -0.38 9.56 1.54
N ALA A 23 -0.36 9.48 0.21
CA ALA A 23 0.81 9.85 -0.59
C ALA A 23 1.12 11.36 -0.48
N MET A 24 0.11 12.23 -0.49
CA MET A 24 0.28 13.67 -0.29
C MET A 24 0.93 13.95 1.06
N ILE A 25 0.39 13.42 2.16
CA ILE A 25 0.95 13.59 3.51
C ILE A 25 2.41 13.11 3.54
N GLN A 26 2.69 11.89 3.05
CA GLN A 26 4.04 11.34 3.04
C GLN A 26 5.01 12.23 2.23
N ARG A 27 4.61 12.69 1.03
CA ARG A 27 5.46 13.53 0.19
C ARG A 27 5.70 14.92 0.78
N ILE A 28 4.70 15.52 1.42
CA ILE A 28 4.87 16.79 2.14
C ILE A 28 5.90 16.61 3.26
N MET A 29 5.77 15.54 4.04
CA MET A 29 6.72 15.23 5.11
C MET A 29 8.13 14.99 4.60
N ASP A 30 8.28 14.19 3.54
CA ASP A 30 9.57 13.91 2.90
C ASP A 30 10.21 15.21 2.38
N TYR A 31 9.42 16.06 1.70
CA TYR A 31 9.87 17.34 1.16
C TYR A 31 10.36 18.29 2.26
N ARG A 32 9.65 18.32 3.40
CA ARG A 32 10.00 19.10 4.58
C ARG A 32 11.06 18.44 5.46
N LYS A 33 11.47 17.20 5.15
CA LYS A 33 12.40 16.39 5.94
C LYS A 33 11.97 16.31 7.40
N VAL A 34 10.70 16.02 7.59
CA VAL A 34 10.08 15.83 8.90
C VAL A 34 9.61 14.39 9.07
N SER A 35 9.66 13.93 10.32
CA SER A 35 9.15 12.61 10.71
C SER A 35 8.44 12.73 12.06
N PHE A 36 7.61 11.75 12.41
CA PHE A 36 7.05 11.69 13.77
C PHE A 36 8.08 11.10 14.73
N ALA A 37 7.99 11.50 16.00
CA ALA A 37 8.81 10.90 17.04
C ALA A 37 8.44 9.42 17.14
N ARG A 38 9.43 8.54 17.00
CA ARG A 38 9.23 7.12 17.25
C ARG A 38 9.73 6.77 18.63
N THR A 39 8.93 6.04 19.38
CA THR A 39 9.43 5.39 20.59
C THR A 39 10.42 4.28 20.21
N PRO A 40 11.33 3.91 21.13
CA PRO A 40 12.22 2.77 20.92
C PRO A 40 11.48 1.48 20.54
N GLN A 41 10.28 1.27 21.08
CA GLN A 41 9.41 0.14 20.75
C GLN A 41 8.94 0.21 19.29
N GLN A 42 8.47 1.37 18.82
CA GLN A 42 8.04 1.56 17.43
C GLN A 42 9.19 1.37 16.44
N GLU A 43 10.40 1.79 16.81
CA GLU A 43 11.59 1.55 16.00
C GLU A 43 11.97 0.07 15.97
N ALA A 44 11.87 -0.65 17.10
CA ALA A 44 12.09 -2.11 17.14
C ALA A 44 11.09 -2.85 16.23
N ILE A 45 9.80 -2.49 16.30
CA ILE A 45 8.76 -3.01 15.40
C ILE A 45 9.09 -2.71 13.94
N THR A 46 9.55 -1.49 13.63
CA THR A 46 9.93 -1.13 12.27
C THR A 46 11.04 -2.03 11.74
N ARG A 47 12.05 -2.31 12.56
CA ARG A 47 13.19 -3.17 12.18
C ARG A 47 12.80 -4.63 12.02
N LEU A 48 11.88 -5.14 12.84
CA LEU A 48 11.44 -6.54 12.79
C LEU A 48 10.30 -6.82 11.81
N MET A 49 9.58 -5.80 11.34
CA MET A 49 8.45 -5.96 10.42
C MET A 49 8.78 -6.78 9.16
N PRO A 50 9.95 -6.62 8.50
CA PRO A 50 10.34 -7.47 7.37
C PRO A 50 10.43 -8.95 7.75
N LEU A 51 11.03 -9.29 8.90
CA LEU A 51 11.12 -10.67 9.39
C LEU A 51 9.73 -11.25 9.68
N PHE A 52 8.88 -10.51 10.39
CA PHE A 52 7.52 -10.95 10.71
C PHE A 52 6.72 -11.23 9.43
N SER A 53 6.79 -10.31 8.46
CA SER A 53 6.12 -10.46 7.18
C SER A 53 6.65 -11.69 6.43
N TYR A 54 7.97 -11.84 6.35
CA TYR A 54 8.63 -12.95 5.67
C TYR A 54 8.23 -14.31 6.25
N ALA A 55 8.31 -14.47 7.57
CA ALA A 55 8.02 -15.73 8.23
C ALA A 55 6.59 -16.23 7.96
N LEU A 56 5.58 -15.32 8.00
CA LEU A 56 4.21 -15.69 7.66
C LEU A 56 4.04 -15.98 6.17
N ASN A 57 4.57 -15.13 5.29
CA ASN A 57 4.42 -15.35 3.84
C ASN A 57 5.01 -16.69 3.41
N LYS A 58 6.22 -17.00 3.89
CA LYS A 58 6.91 -18.26 3.62
C LYS A 58 6.06 -19.44 4.08
N SER A 59 5.43 -19.33 5.25
CA SER A 59 4.53 -20.38 5.75
C SER A 59 3.31 -20.62 4.87
N TYR A 60 2.78 -19.57 4.22
CA TYR A 60 1.67 -19.71 3.27
C TYR A 60 2.16 -20.34 1.97
N GLU A 61 3.28 -19.85 1.44
CA GLU A 61 3.91 -20.39 0.23
C GLU A 61 4.21 -21.89 0.37
N ASP A 62 4.76 -22.32 1.51
CA ASP A 62 5.07 -23.71 1.79
C ASP A 62 3.83 -24.62 1.69
N VAL A 63 2.64 -24.14 2.06
CA VAL A 63 1.37 -24.88 1.90
C VAL A 63 1.08 -25.11 0.42
N PHE A 64 1.20 -24.08 -0.43
CA PHE A 64 0.95 -24.23 -1.87
C PHE A 64 2.02 -25.09 -2.54
N VAL A 65 3.29 -24.95 -2.15
CA VAL A 65 4.38 -25.80 -2.66
C VAL A 65 4.13 -27.27 -2.32
N ALA A 66 3.71 -27.58 -1.08
CA ALA A 66 3.40 -28.94 -0.66
C ALA A 66 2.24 -29.58 -1.45
N HIS A 67 1.34 -28.76 -2.01
CA HIS A 67 0.25 -29.21 -2.88
C HIS A 67 0.61 -29.17 -4.38
N GLY A 68 1.87 -28.86 -4.75
CA GLY A 68 2.30 -28.75 -6.14
C GLY A 68 1.76 -27.50 -6.87
N LEU A 69 1.38 -26.47 -6.12
CA LEU A 69 0.73 -25.25 -6.61
C LEU A 69 1.56 -23.98 -6.40
N GLY A 70 2.83 -24.10 -6.00
CA GLY A 70 3.72 -22.95 -5.72
C GLY A 70 3.78 -21.93 -6.88
N GLU A 71 4.03 -22.39 -8.11
CA GLU A 71 4.09 -21.53 -9.30
C GLU A 71 2.73 -20.92 -9.70
N ARG A 72 1.63 -21.46 -9.16
CA ARG A 72 0.25 -21.01 -9.41
C ARG A 72 -0.28 -20.10 -8.33
N LEU A 73 0.39 -20.00 -7.18
CA LEU A 73 0.04 -19.09 -6.09
C LEU A 73 0.09 -17.65 -6.60
N LEU A 74 -0.98 -16.90 -6.40
CA LEU A 74 -1.06 -15.45 -6.56
C LEU A 74 -1.11 -14.83 -5.16
N TYR A 75 -0.09 -14.05 -4.79
CA TYR A 75 -0.05 -13.36 -3.51
C TYR A 75 0.66 -12.02 -3.63
N ASN A 76 -0.11 -10.98 -3.94
CA ASN A 76 0.45 -9.71 -4.37
C ASN A 76 1.26 -9.05 -3.25
N GLY A 77 2.40 -8.44 -3.61
CA GLY A 77 3.33 -7.82 -2.66
C GLY A 77 2.71 -6.75 -1.75
N GLU A 78 1.62 -6.08 -2.15
CA GLU A 78 0.89 -5.14 -1.27
C GLU A 78 0.28 -5.84 -0.03
N PHE A 79 0.03 -7.16 -0.09
CA PHE A 79 -0.52 -7.95 1.01
C PHE A 79 0.53 -8.79 1.76
N GLN A 80 1.74 -8.89 1.22
CA GLN A 80 2.84 -9.64 1.82
C GLN A 80 3.43 -8.93 3.04
N LEU A 81 3.35 -7.60 3.12
CA LEU A 81 3.65 -6.90 4.37
C LEU A 81 2.63 -7.31 5.44
N LEU A 82 3.05 -7.64 6.67
CA LEU A 82 2.15 -8.08 7.74
C LEU A 82 0.96 -7.14 7.96
N VAL A 83 1.22 -5.83 7.93
CA VAL A 83 0.21 -4.76 8.05
C VAL A 83 -0.28 -4.19 6.70
N GLY A 84 0.06 -4.87 5.60
CA GLY A 84 -0.39 -4.59 4.24
C GLY A 84 -1.76 -5.16 3.93
N GLY A 85 -2.58 -4.40 3.20
CA GLY A 85 -3.98 -4.71 2.88
C GLY A 85 -5.01 -3.89 3.67
N PRO A 86 -6.31 -4.14 3.43
CA PRO A 86 -7.39 -3.53 4.18
C PRO A 86 -7.31 -3.86 5.67
N LYS A 87 -7.70 -2.91 6.52
CA LYS A 87 -7.49 -3.00 7.96
C LYS A 87 -8.49 -2.15 8.73
N TRP A 88 -8.76 -2.57 9.97
CA TRP A 88 -9.75 -1.97 10.86
C TRP A 88 -9.48 -2.33 12.32
N LEU A 89 -10.01 -1.55 13.25
CA LEU A 89 -10.04 -1.88 14.67
C LEU A 89 -11.07 -2.99 14.92
N VAL A 90 -10.65 -4.07 15.59
CA VAL A 90 -11.56 -5.16 15.95
C VAL A 90 -12.49 -4.68 17.08
N PRO A 91 -13.82 -4.79 16.93
CA PRO A 91 -14.76 -4.29 17.93
C PRO A 91 -14.54 -4.93 19.31
N GLY A 92 -14.42 -4.09 20.34
CA GLY A 92 -14.28 -4.55 21.74
C GLY A 92 -12.95 -5.24 22.07
N GLU A 93 -12.02 -5.29 21.12
CA GLU A 93 -10.74 -5.99 21.28
C GLU A 93 -9.56 -4.99 21.09
N PRO A 94 -8.42 -5.20 21.77
CA PRO A 94 -7.22 -4.38 21.57
C PRO A 94 -6.46 -4.75 20.29
N TRP A 95 -7.14 -5.37 19.32
CA TRP A 95 -6.55 -5.91 18.10
C TRP A 95 -6.95 -5.12 16.86
N MET A 96 -6.12 -5.26 15.85
CA MET A 96 -6.31 -4.78 14.50
C MET A 96 -6.55 -5.97 13.58
N GLY A 97 -7.60 -5.91 12.77
CA GLY A 97 -7.82 -6.85 11.68
C GLY A 97 -7.05 -6.38 10.44
N VAL A 98 -6.39 -7.31 9.73
CA VAL A 98 -5.73 -7.08 8.45
C VAL A 98 -6.17 -8.16 7.47
N ARG A 99 -6.66 -7.75 6.30
CA ARG A 99 -7.13 -8.66 5.25
C ARG A 99 -6.04 -8.94 4.22
N LYS A 100 -5.83 -10.21 3.91
CA LYS A 100 -4.88 -10.76 2.93
C LYS A 100 -5.61 -11.38 1.77
N TYR A 101 -5.13 -11.09 0.56
CA TYR A 101 -5.73 -11.56 -0.68
C TYR A 101 -4.82 -12.65 -1.24
N ILE A 102 -5.28 -13.89 -1.18
CA ILE A 102 -4.52 -15.05 -1.65
C ILE A 102 -5.34 -15.73 -2.75
N GLY A 103 -4.72 -16.08 -3.87
CA GLY A 103 -5.36 -16.80 -4.96
C GLY A 103 -4.47 -17.88 -5.52
N CYS A 104 -5.04 -18.72 -6.38
CA CYS A 104 -4.31 -19.74 -7.10
C CYS A 104 -4.89 -19.86 -8.52
N LEU A 105 -4.02 -19.70 -9.52
CA LEU A 105 -4.38 -19.83 -10.94
C LEU A 105 -5.14 -21.14 -11.15
N GLY A 106 -6.32 -21.10 -11.78
CA GLY A 106 -7.19 -22.26 -12.03
C GLY A 106 -7.87 -22.87 -10.80
N HIS A 107 -7.72 -22.29 -9.61
CA HIS A 107 -8.34 -22.78 -8.38
C HIS A 107 -9.19 -21.73 -7.65
N ALA A 108 -9.24 -20.49 -8.16
CA ALA A 108 -9.90 -19.31 -7.57
C ALA A 108 -9.15 -18.72 -6.36
N ASP A 109 -9.84 -18.07 -5.41
CA ASP A 109 -9.18 -17.29 -4.36
C ASP A 109 -9.95 -17.19 -3.03
N PHE A 110 -9.30 -16.60 -2.01
CA PHE A 110 -9.91 -16.36 -0.70
C PHE A 110 -9.34 -15.12 -0.01
N LEU A 111 -10.05 -14.70 1.03
CA LEU A 111 -9.77 -13.55 1.88
C LEU A 111 -9.48 -14.03 3.30
N LEU A 112 -8.18 -14.10 3.62
CA LEU A 112 -7.70 -14.40 4.97
C LEU A 112 -7.70 -13.10 5.79
N VAL A 113 -8.19 -13.14 7.01
CA VAL A 113 -8.07 -12.03 7.96
C VAL A 113 -7.19 -12.47 9.11
N THR A 114 -6.18 -11.67 9.44
CA THR A 114 -5.31 -11.85 10.61
C THR A 114 -5.52 -10.74 11.61
N LYS A 115 -5.36 -11.04 12.90
CA LYS A 115 -5.49 -10.12 14.03
C LYS A 115 -4.13 -9.85 14.65
N HIS A 116 -3.84 -8.58 14.93
CA HIS A 116 -2.53 -8.13 15.40
C HIS A 116 -2.64 -7.05 16.50
N PRO A 117 -1.68 -6.97 17.45
CA PRO A 117 -1.53 -5.83 18.36
C PRO A 117 -1.42 -4.50 17.60
N ARG A 118 -2.00 -3.44 18.17
CA ARG A 118 -2.03 -2.11 17.55
C ARG A 118 -0.64 -1.51 17.31
N ILE A 119 0.35 -1.85 18.15
CA ILE A 119 1.73 -1.36 17.99
C ILE A 119 2.36 -1.74 16.65
N LEU A 120 1.97 -2.88 16.05
CA LEU A 120 2.46 -3.28 14.73
C LEU A 120 2.09 -2.26 13.65
N PHE A 121 1.06 -1.47 13.89
CA PHE A 121 0.58 -0.47 12.96
C PHE A 121 1.47 0.79 12.88
N ASP A 122 2.33 0.99 13.87
CA ASP A 122 3.28 2.10 13.92
C ASP A 122 4.44 1.97 12.93
N TYR A 123 4.49 0.83 12.22
CA TYR A 123 5.33 0.67 11.04
C TYR A 123 5.11 1.79 10.00
N HIS A 124 3.86 2.21 9.79
CA HIS A 124 3.54 3.23 8.80
C HIS A 124 3.81 4.64 9.33
N GLY A 125 4.48 5.46 8.52
CA GLY A 125 4.63 6.90 8.81
C GLY A 125 3.28 7.63 8.86
N VAL A 126 2.34 7.21 8.03
CA VAL A 126 0.94 7.65 8.05
C VAL A 126 0.06 6.46 8.43
N ARG A 127 -0.52 6.49 9.64
CA ARG A 127 -1.50 5.48 10.05
C ARG A 127 -2.72 5.60 9.15
N HIS A 128 -3.31 4.47 8.75
CA HIS A 128 -4.45 4.52 7.85
C HIS A 128 -5.41 3.32 7.92
N SER A 129 -6.69 3.56 7.63
CA SER A 129 -7.74 2.54 7.63
C SER A 129 -8.78 2.77 6.55
N HIS A 130 -9.37 1.69 6.05
CA HIS A 130 -10.42 1.75 5.03
C HIS A 130 -11.83 1.76 5.60
N ASP A 131 -11.98 1.42 6.88
CA ASP A 131 -13.28 1.21 7.50
C ASP A 131 -13.30 1.73 8.94
N ALA A 132 -14.50 1.73 9.51
CA ALA A 132 -14.84 2.02 10.89
C ALA A 132 -14.44 3.42 11.41
N PRO A 133 -14.71 4.52 10.68
CA PRO A 133 -14.26 5.87 11.05
C PRO A 133 -14.68 6.28 12.47
N GLN A 134 -15.88 5.94 12.92
CA GLN A 134 -16.30 6.29 14.27
C GLN A 134 -15.40 5.62 15.32
N ARG A 135 -15.05 4.34 15.14
CA ARG A 135 -14.16 3.63 16.08
C ARG A 135 -12.79 4.27 16.15
N TRP A 136 -12.20 4.64 15.01
CA TRP A 136 -10.91 5.33 14.99
C TRP A 136 -10.96 6.71 15.66
N ALA A 137 -12.10 7.39 15.54
CA ALA A 137 -12.30 8.65 16.21
C ALA A 137 -12.36 8.44 17.73
N GLU A 138 -13.12 7.46 18.20
CA GLU A 138 -13.38 7.20 19.62
C GLU A 138 -12.26 6.47 20.37
N ASP A 139 -11.40 5.75 19.66
CA ASP A 139 -10.38 4.92 20.30
C ASP A 139 -9.29 5.76 21.01
N PRO A 140 -9.08 5.55 22.33
CA PRO A 140 -8.10 6.33 23.11
C PRO A 140 -6.66 6.22 22.60
N GLY A 141 -6.28 5.08 22.01
CA GLY A 141 -4.93 4.85 21.47
C GLY A 141 -4.59 5.74 20.27
N PHE A 142 -5.60 6.36 19.66
CA PHE A 142 -5.45 7.28 18.52
C PHE A 142 -5.91 8.70 18.85
N SER A 143 -6.12 9.02 20.14
CA SER A 143 -6.54 10.35 20.61
C SER A 143 -5.56 11.46 20.21
N ALA A 144 -4.25 11.15 20.20
CA ALA A 144 -3.17 12.05 19.83
C ALA A 144 -2.94 12.17 18.31
N CYS A 145 -3.73 11.50 17.46
CA CYS A 145 -3.58 11.59 16.02
C CYS A 145 -4.32 12.80 15.42
N HIS A 146 -3.71 13.45 14.43
CA HIS A 146 -4.45 14.34 13.54
C HIS A 146 -5.18 13.48 12.51
N ARG A 147 -6.51 13.57 12.49
CA ARG A 147 -7.33 12.67 11.69
C ARG A 147 -7.68 13.34 10.39
N PHE A 148 -7.47 12.63 9.29
CA PHE A 148 -7.86 13.05 7.96
C PHE A 148 -8.85 12.06 7.36
N ALA A 149 -9.71 12.57 6.51
CA ALA A 149 -10.60 11.78 5.67
C ALA A 149 -10.66 12.40 4.27
N THR A 150 -11.11 11.60 3.31
CA THR A 150 -11.38 12.08 1.95
C THR A 150 -12.83 11.81 1.59
N ILE A 151 -13.45 12.75 0.90
CA ILE A 151 -14.76 12.57 0.28
C ILE A 151 -14.66 12.70 -1.24
N ARG A 152 -15.57 12.05 -1.94
CA ARG A 152 -15.73 12.10 -3.40
C ARG A 152 -17.19 11.89 -3.74
N HIS A 153 -17.64 12.36 -4.89
CA HIS A 153 -19.00 12.11 -5.36
C HIS A 153 -19.33 10.61 -5.29
N PRO A 154 -20.37 10.17 -4.54
CA PRO A 154 -20.66 8.76 -4.33
C PRO A 154 -20.87 7.95 -5.62
N LEU A 155 -21.49 8.54 -6.64
CA LEU A 155 -21.62 7.89 -7.96
C LEU A 155 -20.29 7.72 -8.70
N ASP A 156 -19.32 8.64 -8.53
CA ASP A 156 -17.98 8.46 -9.08
C ASP A 156 -17.21 7.37 -8.35
N MET A 157 -17.42 7.23 -7.04
CA MET A 157 -16.84 6.13 -6.27
C MET A 157 -17.40 4.78 -6.71
N PHE A 158 -18.73 4.68 -6.88
CA PHE A 158 -19.39 3.51 -7.44
C PHE A 158 -18.87 3.19 -8.85
N ASN A 159 -18.84 4.18 -9.74
CA ASN A 159 -18.31 4.02 -11.10
C ASN A 159 -16.83 3.58 -11.08
N SER A 160 -16.00 4.16 -10.21
CA SER A 160 -14.61 3.74 -10.05
C SER A 160 -14.47 2.30 -9.55
N ALA A 161 -15.40 1.83 -8.71
CA ALA A 161 -15.41 0.45 -8.22
C ALA A 161 -15.77 -0.57 -9.30
N VAL A 162 -16.68 -0.24 -10.24
CA VAL A 162 -17.02 -1.18 -11.32
C VAL A 162 -15.86 -1.37 -12.29
N HIS A 163 -15.09 -0.32 -12.61
CA HIS A 163 -13.89 -0.42 -13.45
C HIS A 163 -12.64 -0.97 -12.74
N SER A 164 -12.74 -1.35 -11.47
CA SER A 164 -11.59 -1.74 -10.64
C SER A 164 -11.00 -3.10 -11.04
N ILE A 165 -9.73 -3.09 -11.45
CA ILE A 165 -8.82 -4.24 -11.37
C ILE A 165 -8.13 -4.19 -10.01
N ASN A 166 -8.39 -5.15 -9.13
CA ASN A 166 -7.77 -5.19 -7.79
C ASN A 166 -6.33 -5.74 -7.86
N ALA A 167 -5.59 -5.67 -6.74
CA ALA A 167 -4.18 -6.05 -6.69
C ALA A 167 -3.92 -7.53 -7.03
N LEU A 168 -4.82 -8.46 -6.70
CA LEU A 168 -4.63 -9.86 -7.09
C LEU A 168 -4.88 -10.07 -8.59
N ALA A 169 -5.97 -9.49 -9.12
CA ALA A 169 -6.23 -9.50 -10.57
C ALA A 169 -5.07 -8.84 -11.34
N SER A 170 -4.50 -7.77 -10.79
CA SER A 170 -3.30 -7.14 -11.33
C SER A 170 -2.09 -8.07 -11.35
N GLU A 171 -1.90 -8.90 -10.34
CA GLU A 171 -0.82 -9.89 -10.32
C GLU A 171 -1.04 -11.00 -11.35
N TYR A 172 -2.27 -11.49 -11.48
CA TYR A 172 -2.66 -12.45 -12.51
C TYR A 172 -2.32 -11.90 -13.91
N LEU A 173 -2.73 -10.66 -14.20
CA LEU A 173 -2.42 -10.02 -15.48
C LEU A 173 -0.90 -9.86 -15.71
N GLN A 174 -0.15 -9.43 -14.69
CA GLN A 174 1.30 -9.27 -14.78
C GLN A 174 2.02 -10.59 -15.10
N ARG A 175 1.58 -11.71 -14.51
CA ARG A 175 2.27 -13.00 -14.62
C ARG A 175 1.80 -13.85 -15.79
N PHE A 176 0.50 -13.88 -16.03
CA PHE A 176 -0.12 -14.86 -16.93
C PHE A 176 -0.70 -14.22 -18.19
N ARG A 177 -0.89 -12.89 -18.22
CA ARG A 177 -1.37 -12.16 -19.40
C ARG A 177 -0.57 -10.87 -19.66
N PRO A 178 0.77 -10.94 -19.73
CA PRO A 178 1.57 -9.75 -19.98
C PRO A 178 1.18 -9.11 -21.33
N GLY A 179 0.96 -7.80 -21.33
CA GLY A 179 0.58 -7.05 -22.54
C GLY A 179 -0.90 -7.07 -22.89
N ALA A 180 -1.78 -7.58 -22.02
CA ALA A 180 -3.23 -7.46 -22.22
C ALA A 180 -3.67 -5.98 -22.31
N ASP A 181 -4.67 -5.70 -23.17
CA ASP A 181 -5.25 -4.37 -23.30
C ASP A 181 -6.07 -4.02 -22.05
N GLU A 182 -5.46 -3.25 -21.16
CA GLU A 182 -6.08 -2.84 -19.90
C GLU A 182 -7.39 -2.07 -20.11
N SER A 183 -7.49 -1.24 -21.16
CA SER A 183 -8.69 -0.44 -21.44
C SER A 183 -9.85 -1.35 -21.83
N ALA A 184 -9.60 -2.31 -22.72
CA ALA A 184 -10.59 -3.30 -23.12
C ALA A 184 -11.04 -4.16 -21.92
N LEU A 185 -10.10 -4.63 -21.10
CA LEU A 185 -10.40 -5.41 -19.90
C LEU A 185 -11.26 -4.63 -18.90
N ARG A 186 -10.94 -3.35 -18.64
CA ARG A 186 -11.73 -2.51 -17.73
C ARG A 186 -13.13 -2.23 -18.27
N ARG A 187 -13.29 -2.11 -19.58
CA ARG A 187 -14.60 -1.98 -20.23
C ARG A 187 -15.44 -3.23 -19.99
N GLU A 188 -14.87 -4.39 -20.25
CA GLU A 188 -15.52 -5.70 -20.05
C GLU A 188 -15.91 -5.94 -18.58
N ILE A 189 -14.99 -5.68 -17.64
CA ILE A 189 -15.27 -5.78 -16.20
C ILE A 189 -16.42 -4.85 -15.79
N ALA A 190 -16.44 -3.61 -16.28
CA ALA A 190 -17.49 -2.66 -15.93
C ALA A 190 -18.85 -3.05 -16.53
N LEU A 191 -18.91 -3.51 -17.78
CA LEU A 191 -20.13 -4.03 -18.39
C LEU A 191 -20.67 -5.21 -17.59
N ASN A 192 -19.82 -6.17 -17.23
CA ASN A 192 -20.20 -7.33 -16.41
C ASN A 192 -20.79 -6.91 -15.06
N LYS A 193 -20.14 -5.98 -14.35
CA LYS A 193 -20.61 -5.55 -13.02
C LYS A 193 -21.87 -4.67 -13.08
N LEU A 194 -21.96 -3.75 -14.05
CA LEU A 194 -23.11 -2.84 -14.17
C LEU A 194 -24.37 -3.57 -14.67
N SER A 195 -24.21 -4.62 -15.48
CA SER A 195 -25.34 -5.44 -15.93
C SER A 195 -25.89 -6.41 -14.88
N ASP A 196 -25.23 -6.59 -13.72
CA ASP A 196 -25.73 -7.42 -12.62
C ASP A 196 -26.25 -6.54 -11.45
N PRO A 197 -27.59 -6.44 -11.25
CA PRO A 197 -28.17 -5.65 -10.16
C PRO A 197 -27.72 -6.08 -8.78
N ARG A 198 -27.34 -7.35 -8.57
CA ARG A 198 -26.86 -7.84 -7.27
C ARG A 198 -25.49 -7.25 -6.96
N ILE A 199 -24.62 -7.18 -7.97
CA ILE A 199 -23.29 -6.56 -7.82
C ILE A 199 -23.43 -5.06 -7.55
N CYS A 200 -24.28 -4.36 -8.32
CA CYS A 200 -24.56 -2.94 -8.13
C CYS A 200 -25.03 -2.65 -6.69
N LYS A 201 -26.05 -3.36 -6.21
CA LYS A 201 -26.56 -3.23 -4.84
C LYS A 201 -25.47 -3.54 -3.83
N GLY A 202 -24.72 -4.63 -4.00
CA GLY A 202 -23.64 -4.99 -3.09
C GLY A 202 -22.57 -3.90 -2.97
N LEU A 203 -22.18 -3.26 -4.07
CA LEU A 203 -21.17 -2.19 -4.08
C LEU A 203 -21.69 -0.90 -3.44
N MET A 204 -22.96 -0.55 -3.69
CA MET A 204 -23.61 0.60 -3.07
C MET A 204 -23.82 0.40 -1.57
N SER A 205 -24.27 -0.79 -1.14
CA SER A 205 -24.44 -1.16 0.28
C SER A 205 -23.14 -1.03 1.05
N HIS A 206 -22.03 -1.50 0.48
CA HIS A 206 -20.72 -1.36 1.11
C HIS A 206 -20.34 0.11 1.34
N GLN A 207 -20.54 0.97 0.34
CA GLN A 207 -20.28 2.42 0.49
C GLN A 207 -21.21 3.07 1.52
N LEU A 208 -22.50 2.75 1.48
CA LEU A 208 -23.49 3.28 2.43
C LEU A 208 -23.14 2.93 3.87
N LYS A 209 -22.66 1.71 4.12
CA LYS A 209 -22.21 1.30 5.45
C LYS A 209 -21.13 2.25 6.00
N TYR A 210 -20.12 2.57 5.18
CA TYR A 210 -19.09 3.52 5.55
C TYR A 210 -19.68 4.92 5.82
N TRP A 211 -20.51 5.43 4.92
CA TRP A 211 -21.06 6.78 5.05
C TRP A 211 -21.96 6.95 6.28
N LYS A 212 -22.75 5.93 6.61
CA LYS A 212 -23.58 5.93 7.83
C LYS A 212 -22.74 6.04 9.11
N GLU A 213 -21.52 5.52 9.12
CA GLU A 213 -20.60 5.64 10.25
C GLU A 213 -19.78 6.94 10.21
N TYR A 214 -19.36 7.37 9.00
CA TYR A 214 -18.53 8.56 8.83
C TYR A 214 -19.29 9.85 9.12
N LEU A 215 -20.49 10.03 8.55
CA LEU A 215 -21.22 11.30 8.60
C LEU A 215 -21.44 11.83 10.03
N PRO A 216 -21.84 10.99 11.03
CA PRO A 216 -21.97 11.44 12.41
C PRO A 216 -20.66 11.90 13.07
N CYS A 217 -19.51 11.35 12.63
CA CYS A 217 -18.20 11.67 13.21
C CYS A 217 -17.35 12.60 12.32
N ARG A 218 -17.87 13.04 11.18
CA ARG A 218 -17.23 13.92 10.19
C ARG A 218 -16.52 15.14 10.81
N PRO A 219 -17.09 15.88 11.79
CA PRO A 219 -16.41 17.04 12.40
C PRO A 219 -15.09 16.72 13.12
N ARG A 220 -14.79 15.43 13.36
CA ARG A 220 -13.56 14.97 14.03
C ARG A 220 -12.41 14.73 13.04
N TYR A 221 -12.64 14.98 11.75
CA TYR A 221 -11.70 14.76 10.66
C TYR A 221 -11.42 16.05 9.90
N ALA A 222 -10.15 16.26 9.55
CA ALA A 222 -9.76 17.17 8.49
C ALA A 222 -10.14 16.52 7.14
N GLU A 223 -11.22 16.98 6.56
CA GLU A 223 -11.78 16.41 5.33
C GLU A 223 -11.22 17.10 4.08
N LEU A 224 -10.75 16.28 3.14
CA LEU A 224 -10.30 16.71 1.81
C LEU A 224 -11.25 16.19 0.73
N ARG A 225 -11.74 17.07 -0.13
CA ARG A 225 -12.58 16.68 -1.26
C ARG A 225 -11.71 16.30 -2.46
N TRP A 226 -11.98 15.14 -3.05
CA TRP A 226 -11.19 14.64 -4.18
C TRP A 226 -11.28 15.56 -5.40
N GLU A 227 -12.46 16.11 -5.67
CA GLU A 227 -12.71 17.03 -6.77
C GLU A 227 -11.87 18.31 -6.65
N ASP A 228 -11.67 18.81 -5.42
CA ASP A 228 -10.83 19.99 -5.15
C ASP A 228 -9.36 19.68 -5.44
N VAL A 229 -8.89 18.45 -5.14
CA VAL A 229 -7.53 18.01 -5.46
C VAL A 229 -7.30 17.98 -6.97
N ILE A 230 -8.31 17.56 -7.74
CA ILE A 230 -8.21 17.50 -9.20
C ILE A 230 -8.29 18.90 -9.82
N ALA A 231 -9.15 19.77 -9.29
CA ALA A 231 -9.34 21.13 -9.80
C ALA A 231 -8.18 22.08 -9.43
N ASP A 232 -7.70 22.02 -8.18
CA ASP A 232 -6.60 22.83 -7.66
C ASP A 232 -5.70 22.01 -6.72
N PRO A 233 -4.78 21.20 -7.28
CA PRO A 233 -3.88 20.37 -6.48
C PRO A 233 -2.90 21.19 -5.62
N VAL A 234 -2.56 22.40 -6.04
CA VAL A 234 -1.61 23.27 -5.32
C VAL A 234 -2.26 23.77 -4.04
N ALA A 235 -3.45 24.37 -4.12
CA ALA A 235 -4.17 24.84 -2.94
C ALA A 235 -4.50 23.68 -1.98
N SER A 236 -4.88 22.53 -2.53
CA SER A 236 -5.14 21.31 -1.75
C SER A 236 -3.91 20.84 -0.97
N LEU A 237 -2.72 20.82 -1.59
CA LEU A 237 -1.47 20.46 -0.89
C LEU A 237 -1.08 21.48 0.18
N GLN A 238 -1.27 22.78 -0.07
CA GLN A 238 -1.02 23.81 0.94
C GLN A 238 -1.97 23.66 2.14
N TRP A 239 -3.23 23.32 1.89
CA TRP A 239 -4.19 23.02 2.94
C TRP A 239 -3.76 21.78 3.75
N VAL A 240 -3.39 20.67 3.09
CA VAL A 240 -2.91 19.47 3.80
C VAL A 240 -1.67 19.77 4.63
N ALA A 241 -0.71 20.55 4.10
CA ALA A 241 0.47 20.96 4.85
C ALA A 241 0.08 21.77 6.10
N THR A 242 -0.86 22.70 5.97
CA THR A 242 -1.36 23.52 7.08
C THR A 242 -1.98 22.66 8.18
N GLN A 243 -2.75 21.64 7.80
CA GLN A 243 -3.31 20.67 8.75
C GLN A 243 -2.23 19.87 9.49
N LEU A 244 -1.04 19.69 8.89
CA LEU A 244 0.11 19.05 9.53
C LEU A 244 0.97 20.03 10.36
N GLY A 245 0.59 21.31 10.47
CA GLY A 245 1.42 22.34 11.10
C GLY A 245 2.67 22.70 10.29
N LEU A 246 2.60 22.50 8.97
CA LEU A 246 3.65 22.81 8.01
C LEU A 246 3.17 23.89 7.04
N GLU A 247 4.09 24.60 6.43
CA GLU A 247 3.78 25.56 5.37
C GLU A 247 4.37 25.06 4.05
N LEU A 248 3.69 25.34 2.94
CA LEU A 248 4.20 25.18 1.57
C LEU A 248 3.89 26.45 0.78
N SER A 249 4.89 27.02 0.12
CA SER A 249 4.62 27.98 -0.96
C SER A 249 3.99 27.26 -2.17
N ALA A 250 3.38 28.02 -3.08
CA ALA A 250 2.75 27.45 -4.27
C ALA A 250 3.76 26.65 -5.12
N THR A 251 4.96 27.18 -5.32
CA THR A 251 6.05 26.50 -6.05
C THR A 251 6.45 25.17 -5.39
N GLU A 252 6.47 25.12 -4.07
CA GLU A 252 6.84 23.89 -3.35
C GLU A 252 5.71 22.86 -3.39
N ALA A 253 4.45 23.30 -3.25
CA ALA A 253 3.29 22.44 -3.42
C ALA A 253 3.25 21.85 -4.85
N GLU A 254 3.52 22.65 -5.88
CA GLU A 254 3.62 22.15 -7.26
C GLU A 254 4.74 21.12 -7.41
N ALA A 255 5.92 21.37 -6.82
CA ALA A 255 7.04 20.43 -6.83
C ALA A 255 6.71 19.10 -6.13
N VAL A 256 5.88 19.15 -5.08
CA VAL A 256 5.36 17.95 -4.39
C VAL A 256 4.32 17.22 -5.23
N TRP A 257 3.41 17.94 -5.92
CA TRP A 257 2.34 17.35 -6.74
C TRP A 257 2.85 16.63 -7.98
N LYS A 258 3.70 17.29 -8.76
CA LYS A 258 4.09 16.87 -10.12
C LYS A 258 4.58 15.42 -10.24
N PRO A 259 5.31 14.83 -9.27
CA PRO A 259 5.68 13.42 -9.32
C PRO A 259 4.51 12.43 -9.16
N MET A 260 3.44 12.83 -8.48
CA MET A 260 2.25 12.01 -8.19
C MET A 260 1.11 12.20 -9.21
N ASP A 261 1.12 13.32 -9.91
CA ASP A 261 0.08 13.73 -10.84
C ASP A 261 -0.27 12.64 -11.88
N HIS A 262 -1.52 12.18 -11.85
CA HIS A 262 -2.09 11.25 -12.84
C HIS A 262 -1.23 9.99 -13.11
N ARG A 263 -0.69 9.39 -12.04
CA ARG A 263 0.20 8.21 -12.08
C ARG A 263 -0.23 7.12 -11.12
N ASN A 264 0.26 5.90 -11.37
CA ASN A 264 0.15 4.83 -10.38
C ASN A 264 1.18 5.06 -9.26
N LEU A 265 0.70 5.09 -8.01
CA LEU A 265 1.52 5.30 -6.82
C LEU A 265 1.85 3.99 -6.08
N LEU A 266 1.28 2.86 -6.53
CA LEU A 266 1.50 1.54 -5.95
C LEU A 266 2.60 0.79 -6.71
N VAL A 267 3.22 -0.18 -6.03
CA VAL A 267 4.44 -0.84 -6.49
C VAL A 267 4.11 -2.18 -7.11
N TYR A 268 3.31 -2.98 -6.42
CA TYR A 268 2.95 -4.33 -6.86
C TYR A 268 1.58 -4.37 -7.56
N HIS A 269 0.74 -3.36 -7.32
CA HIS A 269 -0.55 -3.20 -8.00
C HIS A 269 -0.42 -2.29 -9.22
N GLN A 270 0.19 -2.79 -10.29
CA GLN A 270 0.48 -2.03 -11.51
C GLN A 270 -0.77 -1.51 -12.23
N HIS A 271 -1.90 -2.23 -12.14
CA HIS A 271 -3.17 -1.87 -12.78
C HIS A 271 -4.12 -1.11 -11.83
N ASN A 272 -3.60 -0.34 -10.86
CA ASN A 272 -4.45 0.44 -9.95
C ASN A 272 -4.99 1.72 -10.59
N TYR A 273 -4.17 2.39 -11.40
CA TYR A 273 -4.49 3.64 -12.07
C TYR A 273 -5.06 3.38 -13.47
N ARG A 274 -6.21 3.98 -13.78
CA ARG A 274 -6.84 3.90 -15.10
C ARG A 274 -6.34 5.07 -15.97
N LYS A 275 -5.45 4.79 -16.92
CA LYS A 275 -4.81 5.81 -17.77
C LYS A 275 -5.85 6.66 -18.50
N GLY A 276 -5.66 7.98 -18.49
CA GLY A 276 -6.59 8.93 -19.12
C GLY A 276 -7.84 9.24 -18.27
N HIS A 277 -7.89 8.76 -17.03
CA HIS A 277 -8.94 9.11 -16.07
C HIS A 277 -8.33 9.67 -14.79
N GLY A 278 -9.14 9.89 -13.76
CA GLY A 278 -8.84 10.83 -12.68
C GLY A 278 -9.61 12.14 -12.85
N ILE A 279 -10.74 12.09 -13.55
CA ILE A 279 -11.59 13.23 -13.89
C ILE A 279 -12.86 13.26 -13.04
N VAL A 280 -13.38 14.46 -12.81
CA VAL A 280 -14.66 14.69 -12.12
C VAL A 280 -15.81 14.33 -13.06
N GLY A 281 -16.82 13.62 -12.56
CA GLY A 281 -18.04 13.34 -13.34
C GLY A 281 -17.92 12.17 -14.32
N ASP A 282 -16.90 11.30 -14.20
CA ASP A 282 -16.74 10.14 -15.08
C ASP A 282 -17.93 9.16 -15.01
N TRP A 283 -18.69 9.20 -13.92
CA TRP A 283 -19.94 8.43 -13.78
C TRP A 283 -21.00 8.78 -14.83
N LEU A 284 -21.04 10.02 -15.35
CA LEU A 284 -22.01 10.46 -16.36
C LEU A 284 -21.87 9.70 -17.68
N THR A 285 -20.68 9.22 -18.00
CA THR A 285 -20.37 8.52 -19.26
C THR A 285 -20.54 7.01 -19.17
N HIS A 286 -20.84 6.45 -18.00
CA HIS A 286 -20.92 4.99 -17.79
C HIS A 286 -22.23 4.55 -17.16
N LEU A 287 -22.74 5.29 -16.18
CA LEU A 287 -23.96 4.93 -15.49
C LEU A 287 -25.20 5.21 -16.36
N ARG A 288 -26.29 4.52 -16.03
CA ARG A 288 -27.60 4.60 -16.73
C ARG A 288 -28.69 4.97 -15.73
N PRO A 289 -29.86 5.47 -16.18
CA PRO A 289 -30.93 5.86 -15.27
C PRO A 289 -31.34 4.78 -14.26
N ALA A 290 -31.31 3.50 -14.66
CA ALA A 290 -31.55 2.38 -13.75
C ALA A 290 -30.59 2.36 -12.55
N HIS A 291 -29.30 2.67 -12.76
CA HIS A 291 -28.31 2.73 -11.68
C HIS A 291 -28.52 3.93 -10.76
N VAL A 292 -28.89 5.09 -11.32
CA VAL A 292 -29.16 6.30 -10.53
C VAL A 292 -30.42 6.13 -9.69
N ARG A 293 -31.48 5.52 -10.23
CA ARG A 293 -32.68 5.12 -9.46
C ARG A 293 -32.33 4.17 -8.33
N MET A 294 -31.53 3.14 -8.60
CA MET A 294 -31.06 2.22 -7.57
C MET A 294 -30.28 2.95 -6.46
N ALA A 295 -29.39 3.87 -6.83
CA ALA A 295 -28.65 4.69 -5.86
C ALA A 295 -29.59 5.54 -4.99
N ARG A 296 -30.64 6.11 -5.58
CA ARG A 296 -31.70 6.86 -4.86
C ARG A 296 -32.43 5.96 -3.86
N GLU A 297 -32.96 4.84 -4.34
CA GLU A 297 -33.73 3.89 -3.52
C GLU A 297 -32.93 3.37 -2.32
N MET A 298 -31.60 3.25 -2.45
CA MET A 298 -30.73 2.78 -1.39
C MET A 298 -30.28 3.86 -0.40
N GLY A 299 -30.53 5.14 -0.67
CA GLY A 299 -30.10 6.25 0.18
C GLY A 299 -28.74 6.87 -0.19
N LEU A 300 -28.16 6.54 -1.35
CA LEU A 300 -26.82 6.98 -1.74
C LEU A 300 -26.82 8.42 -2.28
N LEU A 301 -27.93 8.89 -2.85
CA LEU A 301 -28.04 10.26 -3.35
C LEU A 301 -28.21 11.26 -2.20
N GLU A 302 -28.90 10.87 -1.14
CA GLU A 302 -29.06 11.62 0.11
C GLU A 302 -27.69 11.80 0.80
N VAL A 303 -26.83 10.78 0.72
CA VAL A 303 -25.43 10.91 1.14
C VAL A 303 -24.69 11.91 0.26
N ALA A 304 -24.88 11.88 -1.07
CA ALA A 304 -24.23 12.82 -1.99
C ALA A 304 -24.63 14.26 -1.66
N GLU A 305 -25.92 14.53 -1.45
CA GLU A 305 -26.45 15.83 -1.04
C GLU A 305 -25.86 16.29 0.31
N THR A 306 -25.79 15.40 1.30
CA THR A 306 -25.20 15.68 2.62
C THR A 306 -23.71 16.05 2.52
N LEU A 307 -23.01 15.50 1.52
CA LEU A 307 -21.62 15.81 1.24
C LEU A 307 -21.44 17.05 0.35
N GLY A 308 -22.53 17.70 -0.09
CA GLY A 308 -22.50 18.90 -0.91
C GLY A 308 -22.36 18.65 -2.42
N TYR A 309 -22.80 17.49 -2.91
CA TYR A 309 -22.91 17.20 -4.33
C TYR A 309 -24.35 17.35 -4.81
N SER A 310 -24.54 17.90 -6.02
CA SER A 310 -25.82 17.94 -6.72
C SER A 310 -25.81 17.02 -7.94
N LEU A 311 -27.00 16.75 -8.47
CA LEU A 311 -27.20 16.00 -9.73
C LEU A 311 -27.58 16.93 -10.88
N ASP A 312 -27.26 18.23 -10.79
CA ASP A 312 -27.69 19.23 -11.77
C ASP A 312 -27.16 18.94 -13.18
N ASP A 313 -25.98 18.32 -13.26
CA ASP A 313 -25.34 17.91 -14.52
C ASP A 313 -25.91 16.60 -15.10
N TRP A 314 -26.84 15.95 -14.42
CA TRP A 314 -27.41 14.68 -14.84
C TRP A 314 -28.78 14.85 -15.49
N SER A 315 -28.94 14.23 -16.66
CA SER A 315 -30.22 14.11 -17.35
C SER A 315 -30.50 12.65 -17.68
N GLU A 316 -31.73 12.21 -17.41
CA GLU A 316 -32.23 10.89 -17.83
C GLU A 316 -32.30 10.78 -19.36
N ASP A 317 -32.47 11.92 -20.05
CA ASP A 317 -32.62 12.02 -21.51
C ASP A 317 -31.29 12.19 -22.25
N ALA A 318 -30.15 12.19 -21.54
CA ALA A 318 -28.85 12.32 -22.17
C ALA A 318 -28.60 11.15 -23.17
N PRO A 319 -28.12 11.44 -24.40
CA PRO A 319 -27.90 10.40 -25.40
C PRO A 319 -26.86 9.38 -24.92
N ALA A 320 -27.19 8.10 -25.05
CA ALA A 320 -26.29 7.01 -24.67
C ALA A 320 -25.09 6.93 -25.62
N ASN A 321 -23.89 6.87 -25.07
CA ASN A 321 -22.70 6.51 -25.84
C ASN A 321 -22.63 4.99 -26.12
N GLU A 322 -21.64 4.54 -26.89
CA GLU A 322 -21.50 3.12 -27.28
C GLU A 322 -21.44 2.16 -26.08
N PHE A 323 -20.73 2.52 -25.01
CA PHE A 323 -20.67 1.71 -23.79
C PHE A 323 -22.05 1.57 -23.14
N GLN A 324 -22.74 2.69 -23.01
CA GLN A 324 -24.07 2.78 -22.40
C GLN A 324 -25.13 2.04 -23.23
N GLN A 325 -25.03 2.04 -24.55
CA GLN A 325 -25.92 1.29 -25.44
C GLN A 325 -25.78 -0.23 -25.21
N VAL A 326 -24.56 -0.75 -25.16
CA VAL A 326 -24.31 -2.17 -24.85
C VAL A 326 -24.84 -2.55 -23.47
N LEU A 327 -24.70 -1.65 -22.50
CA LEU A 327 -25.20 -1.85 -21.15
C LEU A 327 -26.73 -1.84 -21.08
N ASP A 328 -27.39 -0.88 -21.73
CA ASP A 328 -28.86 -0.83 -21.82
C ASP A 328 -29.43 -2.09 -22.46
N ASP A 329 -28.80 -2.59 -23.52
CA ASP A 329 -29.18 -3.84 -24.17
C ASP A 329 -29.16 -5.03 -23.20
N CYS A 330 -28.11 -5.14 -22.36
CA CYS A 330 -28.03 -6.18 -21.34
C CYS A 330 -29.11 -6.02 -20.26
N LEU A 331 -29.29 -4.80 -19.75
CA LEU A 331 -30.29 -4.50 -18.73
C LEU A 331 -31.73 -4.77 -19.21
N ASN A 332 -32.04 -4.41 -20.45
CA ASN A 332 -33.35 -4.62 -21.05
C ASN A 332 -33.68 -6.11 -21.24
N ARG A 333 -32.67 -6.94 -21.51
CA ARG A 333 -32.83 -8.40 -21.59
C ARG A 333 -32.75 -9.10 -20.23
N GLY A 334 -32.34 -8.40 -19.17
CA GLY A 334 -32.10 -9.00 -17.85
C GLY A 334 -30.88 -9.94 -17.84
N GLU A 335 -29.91 -9.71 -18.73
CA GLU A 335 -28.72 -10.52 -18.91
C GLU A 335 -27.49 -9.86 -18.29
N VAL A 336 -26.59 -10.68 -17.74
CA VAL A 336 -25.27 -10.22 -17.29
C VAL A 336 -24.29 -10.33 -18.47
N PHE A 337 -23.58 -9.25 -18.76
CA PHE A 337 -22.56 -9.22 -19.80
C PHE A 337 -21.46 -10.24 -19.48
N PRO A 338 -21.18 -11.22 -20.36
CA PRO A 338 -20.20 -12.27 -20.09
C PRO A 338 -18.77 -11.73 -20.16
N MET A 339 -17.92 -12.18 -19.25
CA MET A 339 -16.47 -11.96 -19.35
C MET A 339 -15.80 -13.12 -20.10
N THR A 340 -14.91 -12.77 -21.02
CA THR A 340 -14.12 -13.68 -21.85
C THR A 340 -13.12 -14.49 -21.02
N ASP A 341 -12.56 -13.87 -19.98
CA ASP A 341 -11.62 -14.48 -19.05
C ASP A 341 -12.31 -14.77 -17.71
N PRO A 342 -12.78 -16.01 -17.48
CA PRO A 342 -13.51 -16.37 -16.26
C PRO A 342 -12.63 -16.33 -15.00
N GLU A 343 -11.31 -16.56 -15.13
CA GLU A 343 -10.39 -16.45 -13.99
C GLU A 343 -10.25 -15.00 -13.56
N LEU A 344 -10.03 -14.08 -14.52
CA LEU A 344 -9.99 -12.66 -14.24
C LEU A 344 -11.32 -12.19 -13.62
N ALA A 345 -12.46 -12.66 -14.13
CA ALA A 345 -13.77 -12.36 -13.57
C ALA A 345 -13.86 -12.78 -12.08
N GLY A 346 -13.45 -14.00 -11.77
CA GLY A 346 -13.42 -14.53 -10.40
C GLY A 346 -12.55 -13.68 -9.46
N PHE A 347 -11.29 -13.42 -9.85
CA PHE A 347 -10.37 -12.59 -9.06
C PHE A 347 -10.85 -11.15 -8.88
N CYS A 348 -11.48 -10.56 -9.90
CA CYS A 348 -12.06 -9.23 -9.82
C CYS A 348 -13.27 -9.17 -8.88
N PHE A 349 -14.08 -10.23 -8.85
CA PHE A 349 -15.33 -10.27 -8.10
C PHE A 349 -15.13 -10.54 -6.60
N ASN A 350 -14.47 -11.63 -6.21
CA ASN A 350 -14.37 -12.04 -4.80
C ASN A 350 -13.75 -10.93 -3.90
N LYS A 351 -12.88 -10.10 -4.48
CA LYS A 351 -12.10 -9.08 -3.77
C LYS A 351 -12.67 -7.68 -3.88
N SER A 352 -13.87 -7.56 -4.46
CA SER A 352 -14.60 -6.29 -4.43
C SER A 352 -14.96 -5.94 -2.99
N ASN A 353 -14.85 -4.66 -2.65
CA ASN A 353 -15.38 -4.10 -1.42
C ASN A 353 -16.90 -4.01 -1.58
N ILE A 354 -17.53 -5.17 -1.44
CA ILE A 354 -18.92 -5.43 -1.77
C ILE A 354 -19.60 -6.04 -0.53
N ASP A 355 -20.86 -5.69 -0.32
CA ASP A 355 -21.73 -6.53 0.50
C ASP A 355 -21.98 -7.85 -0.24
N ALA A 356 -21.36 -8.90 0.28
CA ALA A 356 -21.32 -10.21 -0.34
C ALA A 356 -22.48 -11.13 0.10
N SER A 357 -23.43 -10.63 0.89
CA SER A 357 -24.52 -11.43 1.48
C SER A 357 -25.43 -12.12 0.46
N ALA A 358 -25.51 -11.59 -0.76
CA ALA A 358 -26.29 -12.17 -1.85
C ALA A 358 -25.55 -13.28 -2.64
N PHE A 359 -24.33 -13.64 -2.24
CA PHE A 359 -23.47 -14.57 -2.98
C PHE A 359 -23.02 -15.74 -2.10
N ASN A 360 -22.84 -16.91 -2.74
CA ASN A 360 -22.51 -18.16 -2.06
C ASN A 360 -21.00 -18.30 -1.83
N PHE A 361 -20.43 -17.44 -0.99
CA PHE A 361 -19.04 -17.60 -0.54
C PHE A 361 -18.95 -18.56 0.64
N LYS A 362 -17.91 -19.40 0.65
CA LYS A 362 -17.54 -20.17 1.84
C LYS A 362 -16.85 -19.25 2.84
N SER A 363 -17.16 -19.39 4.12
CA SER A 363 -16.42 -18.77 5.21
C SER A 363 -15.91 -19.85 6.14
N PHE A 364 -14.77 -19.59 6.78
CA PHE A 364 -14.19 -20.51 7.75
C PHE A 364 -14.04 -19.78 9.07
N ALA A 365 -14.69 -20.34 10.09
CA ALA A 365 -14.77 -19.74 11.41
C ALA A 365 -13.37 -19.44 11.95
N GLY A 366 -13.28 -18.31 12.64
CA GLY A 366 -12.03 -17.89 13.23
C GLY A 366 -11.60 -18.74 14.40
N ARG A 367 -10.28 -18.83 14.55
CA ARG A 367 -9.64 -19.19 15.81
C ARG A 367 -9.39 -17.88 16.59
N LYS A 368 -8.27 -17.77 17.29
CA LYS A 368 -7.95 -16.57 18.07
C LYS A 368 -7.40 -15.46 17.17
N TRP A 369 -6.54 -15.79 16.22
CA TRP A 369 -5.77 -14.81 15.47
C TRP A 369 -6.14 -14.71 13.99
N ALA A 370 -6.69 -15.76 13.38
CA ALA A 370 -7.00 -15.77 11.97
C ALA A 370 -8.37 -16.39 11.66
N TYR A 371 -8.96 -15.95 10.55
CA TYR A 371 -10.17 -16.53 9.96
C TYR A 371 -10.24 -16.28 8.46
N VAL A 372 -11.08 -17.01 7.74
CA VAL A 372 -11.34 -16.75 6.32
C VAL A 372 -12.73 -16.17 6.16
N GLU A 373 -12.76 -14.91 5.73
CA GLU A 373 -14.01 -14.15 5.55
C GLU A 373 -14.82 -14.69 4.38
N ARG A 374 -14.15 -14.93 3.25
CA ARG A 374 -14.74 -15.40 1.99
C ARG A 374 -13.76 -16.25 1.21
N SER A 375 -14.24 -17.35 0.64
CA SER A 375 -13.48 -18.23 -0.22
C SER A 375 -14.34 -18.72 -1.38
N THR A 376 -13.75 -18.66 -2.57
CA THR A 376 -14.17 -19.40 -3.77
C THR A 376 -13.16 -20.47 -4.15
N LEU A 377 -12.08 -20.62 -3.36
CA LEU A 377 -11.05 -21.61 -3.64
C LEU A 377 -11.69 -23.00 -3.70
N SER A 378 -11.36 -23.74 -4.77
CA SER A 378 -11.94 -25.05 -5.06
C SER A 378 -11.58 -26.11 -4.01
N ASP A 379 -10.37 -26.03 -3.45
CA ASP A 379 -9.85 -26.98 -2.47
C ASP A 379 -9.84 -26.39 -1.05
N ASP A 380 -10.74 -26.86 -0.19
CA ASP A 380 -10.86 -26.41 1.19
C ASP A 380 -9.70 -26.87 2.08
N ALA A 381 -9.00 -27.95 1.73
CA ALA A 381 -7.85 -28.43 2.50
C ALA A 381 -6.71 -27.41 2.46
N ILE A 382 -6.49 -26.78 1.31
CA ILE A 382 -5.51 -25.69 1.16
C ILE A 382 -5.92 -24.48 2.01
N VAL A 383 -7.21 -24.09 1.99
CA VAL A 383 -7.69 -22.95 2.77
C VAL A 383 -7.48 -23.18 4.27
N GLN A 384 -7.83 -24.38 4.75
CA GLN A 384 -7.65 -24.77 6.15
C GLN A 384 -6.17 -24.82 6.53
N ALA A 385 -5.31 -25.40 5.70
CA ALA A 385 -3.88 -25.45 5.95
C ALA A 385 -3.26 -24.04 6.02
N VAL A 386 -3.64 -23.12 5.14
CA VAL A 386 -3.19 -21.71 5.23
C VAL A 386 -3.72 -21.04 6.49
N LEU A 387 -4.98 -21.29 6.85
CA LEU A 387 -5.58 -20.74 8.08
C LEU A 387 -4.84 -21.23 9.33
N GLU A 388 -4.42 -22.49 9.36
CA GLU A 388 -3.61 -23.05 10.44
C GLU A 388 -2.25 -22.38 10.55
N ARG A 389 -1.55 -22.21 9.42
CA ARG A 389 -0.27 -21.48 9.40
C ARG A 389 -0.42 -20.03 9.80
N ALA A 390 -1.52 -19.39 9.42
CA ALA A 390 -1.83 -18.02 9.80
C ALA A 390 -2.04 -17.92 11.31
N GLU A 391 -2.75 -18.86 11.91
CA GLU A 391 -2.98 -18.90 13.36
C GLU A 391 -1.66 -19.05 14.13
N GLU A 392 -0.85 -20.06 13.78
CA GLU A 392 0.45 -20.33 14.41
C GLU A 392 1.42 -19.14 14.26
N GLY A 393 1.54 -18.62 13.03
CA GLY A 393 2.43 -17.51 12.73
C GLY A 393 2.01 -16.21 13.40
N CYS A 394 0.71 -15.90 13.41
CA CYS A 394 0.20 -14.72 14.11
C CYS A 394 0.39 -14.83 15.62
N GLU A 395 0.20 -16.01 16.21
CA GLU A 395 0.45 -16.21 17.64
C GLU A 395 1.90 -15.87 18.01
N ALA A 396 2.87 -16.42 17.29
CA ALA A 396 4.29 -16.17 17.54
C ALA A 396 4.66 -14.69 17.35
N VAL A 397 4.23 -14.07 16.25
CA VAL A 397 4.50 -12.66 15.97
C VAL A 397 3.82 -11.73 16.99
N ASN A 398 2.58 -12.01 17.36
CA ASN A 398 1.84 -11.20 18.31
C ASN A 398 2.45 -11.28 19.71
N ALA A 399 2.94 -12.45 20.12
CA ALA A 399 3.65 -12.61 21.39
C ALA A 399 4.91 -11.71 21.45
N ILE A 400 5.71 -11.70 20.38
CA ILE A 400 6.90 -10.84 20.29
C ILE A 400 6.50 -9.37 20.29
N ALA A 401 5.49 -8.97 19.50
CA ALA A 401 5.04 -7.59 19.43
C ALA A 401 4.53 -7.07 20.78
N LEU A 402 3.80 -7.89 21.53
CA LEU A 402 3.33 -7.57 22.88
C LEU A 402 4.50 -7.46 23.87
N GLN A 403 5.52 -8.32 23.74
CA GLN A 403 6.73 -8.21 24.56
C GLN A 403 7.48 -6.89 24.28
N ILE A 404 7.56 -6.47 23.01
CA ILE A 404 8.13 -5.17 22.64
C ILE A 404 7.31 -4.03 23.22
N GLU A 405 5.99 -4.07 23.10
CA GLU A 405 5.08 -3.05 23.66
C GLU A 405 5.21 -2.91 25.18
N ALA A 406 5.32 -4.05 25.88
CA ALA A 406 5.47 -4.09 27.33
C ALA A 406 6.90 -3.79 27.83
N SER A 407 7.88 -3.66 26.93
CA SER A 407 9.28 -3.49 27.32
C SER A 407 9.47 -2.16 28.07
N PRO A 408 10.04 -2.18 29.30
CA PRO A 408 10.29 -0.96 30.04
C PRO A 408 11.27 -0.11 29.23
N GLY A 409 10.94 1.16 29.01
CA GLY A 409 11.66 2.04 28.08
C GLY A 409 13.20 1.93 28.15
N GLY A 410 13.86 2.14 27.01
CA GLY A 410 15.29 1.96 26.86
C GLY A 410 15.75 2.22 25.44
N SER A 411 16.97 1.82 25.08
CA SER A 411 17.40 1.86 23.68
C SER A 411 16.69 0.78 22.86
N VAL A 412 16.53 1.02 21.56
CA VAL A 412 15.99 0.03 20.62
C VAL A 412 16.84 -1.24 20.60
N GLU A 413 18.16 -1.13 20.75
CA GLU A 413 19.09 -2.26 20.81
C GLU A 413 18.81 -3.17 22.02
N LYS A 414 18.47 -2.59 23.19
CA LYS A 414 18.12 -3.37 24.38
C LYS A 414 16.82 -4.15 24.16
N ILE A 415 15.82 -3.50 23.58
CA ILE A 415 14.52 -4.13 23.28
C ILE A 415 14.72 -5.28 22.28
N LEU A 416 15.46 -5.04 21.20
CA LEU A 416 15.77 -6.06 20.19
C LEU A 416 16.53 -7.25 20.77
N SER A 417 17.51 -7.00 21.64
CA SER A 417 18.24 -8.07 22.34
C SER A 417 17.33 -8.91 23.25
N GLN A 418 16.28 -8.33 23.84
CA GLN A 418 15.33 -9.05 24.71
C GLN A 418 14.41 -9.98 23.93
N VAL A 419 14.18 -9.70 22.65
CA VAL A 419 13.29 -10.50 21.79
C VAL A 419 14.05 -11.33 20.74
N ALA A 420 15.38 -11.26 20.71
CA ALA A 420 16.20 -11.92 19.69
C ALA A 420 15.97 -13.43 19.61
N ASP A 421 15.95 -14.12 20.76
CA ASP A 421 15.74 -15.57 20.82
C ASP A 421 14.33 -15.96 20.34
N ALA A 422 13.31 -15.17 20.69
CA ALA A 422 11.95 -15.40 20.21
C ALA A 422 11.85 -15.16 18.70
N CYS A 423 12.52 -14.14 18.18
CA CYS A 423 12.62 -13.88 16.74
C CYS A 423 13.40 -14.97 15.99
N ALA A 424 14.41 -15.60 16.61
CA ALA A 424 15.12 -16.73 16.02
C ALA A 424 14.17 -17.91 15.75
N GLY A 425 13.14 -18.09 16.59
CA GLY A 425 12.06 -19.06 16.35
C GLY A 425 11.20 -18.79 15.10
N LEU A 426 11.27 -17.59 14.52
CA LEU A 426 10.60 -17.25 13.26
C LEU A 426 11.47 -17.50 12.01
N VAL A 427 12.77 -17.73 12.19
CA VAL A 427 13.71 -17.95 11.08
C VAL A 427 13.47 -19.34 10.48
N ARG A 428 13.17 -19.38 9.18
CA ARG A 428 12.88 -20.62 8.44
C ARG A 428 14.02 -21.07 7.53
N ASP A 429 14.83 -20.12 7.08
CA ASP A 429 15.92 -20.32 6.14
C ASP A 429 16.92 -19.14 6.22
N ASP A 430 17.93 -19.15 5.35
CA ASP A 430 19.00 -18.15 5.31
C ASP A 430 18.48 -16.73 5.03
N ALA A 431 17.38 -16.60 4.27
CA ALA A 431 16.77 -15.31 4.01
C ALA A 431 16.09 -14.75 5.27
N GLY A 432 15.40 -15.61 6.03
CA GLY A 432 14.89 -15.26 7.36
C GLY A 432 16.00 -14.84 8.32
N GLN A 433 17.12 -15.57 8.32
CA GLN A 433 18.27 -15.23 9.18
C GLN A 433 18.86 -13.88 8.81
N ALA A 434 19.04 -13.60 7.51
CA ALA A 434 19.54 -12.32 7.04
C ALA A 434 18.65 -11.13 7.48
N LEU A 435 17.32 -11.31 7.50
CA LEU A 435 16.39 -10.29 7.98
C LEU A 435 16.51 -10.08 9.49
N LEU A 436 16.69 -11.15 10.27
CA LEU A 436 16.93 -11.05 11.70
C LEU A 436 18.25 -10.32 11.99
N ASP A 437 19.34 -10.72 11.34
CA ASP A 437 20.65 -10.09 11.48
C ASP A 437 20.59 -8.60 11.15
N GLN A 438 19.88 -8.25 10.06
CA GLN A 438 19.67 -6.86 9.68
C GLN A 438 18.87 -6.10 10.76
N ALA A 439 17.84 -6.70 11.34
CA ALA A 439 17.04 -6.07 12.38
C ALA A 439 17.83 -5.82 13.66
N LEU A 440 18.70 -6.76 14.05
CA LEU A 440 19.55 -6.69 15.23
C LEU A 440 20.80 -5.80 15.05
N MET A 441 21.07 -5.35 13.83
CA MET A 441 22.27 -4.58 13.51
C MET A 441 22.29 -3.22 14.23
N THR A 442 23.34 -2.99 15.02
CA THR A 442 23.56 -1.70 15.70
C THR A 442 23.88 -0.59 14.71
N ASP A 443 23.68 0.67 15.08
CA ASP A 443 24.06 1.82 14.25
C ASP A 443 25.55 1.78 13.87
N GLY A 444 26.42 1.36 14.79
CA GLY A 444 27.85 1.21 14.54
C GLY A 444 28.17 0.14 13.49
N ALA A 445 27.53 -1.04 13.59
CA ALA A 445 27.68 -2.10 12.59
C ALA A 445 27.13 -1.68 11.22
N ARG A 446 25.98 -0.98 11.19
CA ARG A 446 25.40 -0.43 9.96
C ARG A 446 26.33 0.56 9.26
N ASN A 447 26.89 1.50 10.02
CA ASN A 447 27.83 2.49 9.49
C ASN A 447 29.13 1.83 9.01
N GLY A 448 29.61 0.81 9.74
CA GLY A 448 30.77 0.01 9.33
C GLY A 448 30.54 -0.72 8.01
N ASN A 449 29.41 -1.40 7.85
CA ASN A 449 29.09 -2.11 6.61
C ASN A 449 28.90 -1.16 5.43
N LEU A 450 28.22 -0.03 5.64
CA LEU A 450 28.09 1.00 4.61
C LEU A 450 29.45 1.55 4.20
N LEU A 451 30.32 1.88 5.17
CA LEU A 451 31.67 2.36 4.88
C LEU A 451 32.49 1.33 4.10
N ASN A 452 32.44 0.05 4.50
CA ASN A 452 33.12 -1.04 3.81
C ASN A 452 32.62 -1.19 2.36
N ALA A 453 31.31 -1.11 2.13
CA ALA A 453 30.74 -1.14 0.78
C ALA A 453 31.22 0.04 -0.08
N LEU A 454 31.24 1.24 0.48
CA LEU A 454 31.73 2.45 -0.21
C LEU A 454 33.23 2.39 -0.48
N GLN A 455 34.02 1.76 0.40
CA GLN A 455 35.44 1.53 0.19
C GLN A 455 35.69 0.44 -0.88
N GLY A 456 34.83 -0.57 -0.95
CA GLY A 456 34.89 -1.68 -1.90
C GLY A 456 34.32 -1.39 -3.29
N MET A 457 33.68 -0.24 -3.50
CA MET A 457 33.14 0.11 -4.82
C MET A 457 34.24 0.53 -5.80
N SER A 458 33.99 0.29 -7.07
CA SER A 458 34.88 0.63 -8.19
C SER A 458 34.79 2.12 -8.53
N PRO A 459 35.82 2.72 -9.14
CA PRO A 459 35.73 4.10 -9.63
C PRO A 459 34.57 4.29 -10.61
N GLY A 460 33.83 5.40 -10.49
CA GLY A 460 32.70 5.73 -11.36
C GLY A 460 31.36 5.08 -10.96
N SER A 461 31.29 4.40 -9.83
CA SER A 461 30.08 3.76 -9.29
C SER A 461 28.98 4.76 -8.94
N ILE A 462 27.72 4.29 -8.91
CA ILE A 462 26.58 5.07 -8.38
C ILE A 462 26.40 4.78 -6.90
N ILE A 463 26.22 5.83 -6.10
CA ILE A 463 25.58 5.76 -4.79
C ILE A 463 24.13 6.22 -4.95
N TRP A 464 23.19 5.30 -4.75
CA TRP A 464 21.77 5.57 -4.94
C TRP A 464 21.04 5.65 -3.59
N GLY A 465 20.25 6.71 -3.42
CA GLY A 465 19.30 6.91 -2.32
C GLY A 465 19.97 7.48 -1.07
N LEU A 466 20.35 8.77 -1.11
CA LEU A 466 21.15 9.45 -0.09
C LEU A 466 20.35 9.65 1.21
N GLY A 467 20.22 8.57 1.98
CA GLY A 467 19.41 8.50 3.19
C GLY A 467 20.09 9.00 4.46
N LYS A 468 19.41 8.81 5.59
CA LYS A 468 19.89 9.18 6.93
C LYS A 468 21.21 8.50 7.28
N ASP A 469 21.40 7.25 6.85
CA ASP A 469 22.59 6.46 7.17
C ASP A 469 23.85 7.07 6.54
N LEU A 470 23.75 7.51 5.28
CA LEU A 470 24.84 8.18 4.59
C LEU A 470 25.15 9.56 5.21
N LEU A 471 24.11 10.30 5.62
CA LEU A 471 24.28 11.56 6.34
C LEU A 471 24.96 11.37 7.70
N GLN A 472 24.58 10.33 8.44
CA GLN A 472 25.18 9.99 9.72
C GLN A 472 26.62 9.55 9.57
N LEU A 473 26.92 8.71 8.57
CA LEU A 473 28.29 8.29 8.27
C LEU A 473 29.17 9.48 7.90
N ARG A 474 28.68 10.40 7.05
CA ARG A 474 29.37 11.64 6.71
C ARG A 474 29.59 12.52 7.94
N ALA A 475 28.59 12.68 8.81
CA ALA A 475 28.72 13.49 10.02
C ALA A 475 29.77 12.95 11.01
N GLN A 476 30.03 11.64 11.01
CA GLN A 476 31.05 11.01 11.85
C GLN A 476 32.49 11.22 11.34
N ASN A 477 32.69 11.40 10.03
CA ASN A 477 34.00 11.63 9.43
C ASN A 477 33.89 12.39 8.10
N GLU A 478 33.55 13.68 8.16
CA GLU A 478 33.18 14.46 6.97
C GLU A 478 34.33 14.52 5.95
N ALA A 479 35.55 14.86 6.40
CA ALA A 479 36.69 15.00 5.52
C ALA A 479 37.09 13.67 4.85
N GLY A 480 37.12 12.57 5.62
CA GLY A 480 37.47 11.24 5.09
C GLY A 480 36.39 10.69 4.16
N PHE A 481 35.12 10.90 4.48
CA PHE A 481 34.00 10.50 3.66
C PHE A 481 33.98 11.27 2.32
N ASP A 482 34.12 12.59 2.35
CA ASP A 482 34.13 13.42 1.14
C ASP A 482 35.34 13.09 0.25
N ALA A 483 36.51 12.82 0.85
CA ALA A 483 37.70 12.36 0.13
C ALA A 483 37.48 10.99 -0.54
N LEU A 484 36.84 10.04 0.15
CA LEU A 484 36.49 8.73 -0.40
C LEU A 484 35.59 8.85 -1.62
N LEU A 485 34.53 9.68 -1.55
CA LEU A 485 33.62 9.86 -2.69
C LEU A 485 34.33 10.42 -3.93
N ARG A 486 35.24 11.38 -3.74
CA ARG A 486 36.06 11.95 -4.83
C ARG A 486 37.06 10.94 -5.38
N GLN A 487 37.75 10.21 -4.51
CA GLN A 487 38.70 9.16 -4.90
C GLN A 487 38.03 8.09 -5.77
N LYS A 488 36.79 7.74 -5.44
CA LYS A 488 36.00 6.76 -6.18
C LYS A 488 35.27 7.35 -7.38
N ALA A 489 35.44 8.64 -7.68
CA ALA A 489 34.68 9.34 -8.72
C ALA A 489 33.17 9.01 -8.67
N ALA A 490 32.61 8.97 -7.45
CA ALA A 490 31.26 8.48 -7.22
C ALA A 490 30.22 9.39 -7.87
N ARG A 491 29.22 8.79 -8.51
CA ARG A 491 28.02 9.50 -8.99
C ARG A 491 26.93 9.38 -7.95
N LEU A 492 26.33 10.50 -7.58
CA LEU A 492 25.28 10.53 -6.57
C LEU A 492 23.91 10.56 -7.24
N ALA A 493 23.09 9.56 -6.93
CA ALA A 493 21.73 9.46 -7.45
C ALA A 493 20.70 9.58 -6.33
N ASP A 494 19.85 10.59 -6.39
CA ASP A 494 18.66 10.70 -5.55
C ASP A 494 17.65 11.63 -6.23
N ALA A 495 16.48 11.08 -6.58
CA ALA A 495 15.47 11.86 -7.28
C ALA A 495 14.95 13.06 -6.48
N ALA A 496 14.88 12.95 -5.15
CA ALA A 496 14.40 14.01 -4.27
C ALA A 496 15.45 15.11 -4.05
N LEU A 497 16.73 14.79 -4.27
CA LEU A 497 17.84 15.73 -4.11
C LEU A 497 18.49 16.12 -5.44
N ALA A 498 17.93 15.72 -6.58
CA ALA A 498 18.46 16.04 -7.90
C ALA A 498 18.64 17.57 -8.09
N GLY A 499 19.81 17.96 -8.62
CA GLY A 499 20.24 19.35 -8.77
C GLY A 499 20.82 19.99 -7.50
N ARG A 500 20.82 19.30 -6.36
CA ARG A 500 21.51 19.75 -5.14
C ARG A 500 22.95 19.26 -5.10
N SER A 501 23.76 19.83 -4.22
CA SER A 501 25.10 19.32 -3.93
C SER A 501 25.15 18.51 -2.64
N PHE A 502 25.89 17.41 -2.65
CA PHE A 502 26.22 16.60 -1.48
C PHE A 502 27.72 16.26 -1.51
N ALA A 503 28.46 16.56 -0.45
CA ALA A 503 29.92 16.42 -0.41
C ALA A 503 30.69 17.17 -1.52
N GLY A 504 30.09 18.26 -2.05
CA GLY A 504 30.62 19.00 -3.20
C GLY A 504 30.39 18.33 -4.56
N LEU A 505 29.65 17.21 -4.60
CA LEU A 505 29.24 16.51 -5.82
C LEU A 505 27.79 16.86 -6.13
N GLU A 506 27.45 17.02 -7.41
CA GLU A 506 26.07 17.18 -7.85
C GLU A 506 25.30 15.86 -7.66
N VAL A 507 24.12 15.95 -7.06
CA VAL A 507 23.17 14.85 -6.98
C VAL A 507 22.27 14.89 -8.20
N LYS A 508 22.15 13.77 -8.89
CA LYS A 508 21.34 13.63 -10.12
C LYS A 508 20.21 12.64 -9.91
N ARG A 509 19.34 12.50 -10.90
CA ARG A 509 18.41 11.36 -10.91
C ARG A 509 19.18 10.10 -11.30
N PHE A 510 18.65 8.94 -10.91
CA PHE A 510 19.31 7.67 -11.21
C PHE A 510 19.48 7.47 -12.72
N GLU A 511 18.46 7.85 -13.49
CA GLU A 511 18.43 7.77 -14.94
C GLU A 511 19.50 8.62 -15.61
N ASP A 512 19.83 9.77 -15.01
CA ASP A 512 20.86 10.68 -15.52
C ASP A 512 22.28 10.22 -15.16
N CYS A 513 22.39 9.27 -14.24
CA CYS A 513 23.67 8.69 -13.85
C CYS A 513 24.03 7.50 -14.73
N VAL A 514 23.05 6.68 -15.14
CA VAL A 514 23.22 5.38 -15.82
C VAL A 514 24.06 5.51 -17.09
N THR A 515 25.05 4.62 -17.23
CA THR A 515 25.89 4.49 -18.42
C THR A 515 26.16 3.02 -18.72
N ASP A 516 26.42 2.67 -19.98
CA ASP A 516 26.65 1.29 -20.44
C ASP A 516 27.83 0.58 -19.72
N GLN A 517 28.80 1.34 -19.20
CA GLN A 517 30.01 0.83 -18.56
C GLN A 517 30.02 1.00 -17.04
N MET A 518 28.87 0.90 -16.37
CA MET A 518 28.81 1.05 -14.92
C MET A 518 29.30 -0.18 -14.15
N PRO A 519 30.26 -0.01 -13.22
CA PRO A 519 30.77 -1.14 -12.45
C PRO A 519 29.86 -1.52 -11.27
N ASP A 520 29.51 -0.56 -10.40
CA ASP A 520 28.70 -0.85 -9.20
C ASP A 520 27.56 0.15 -8.99
N VAL A 521 26.47 -0.33 -8.39
CA VAL A 521 25.36 0.47 -7.84
C VAL A 521 25.23 0.14 -6.34
N VAL A 522 25.61 1.08 -5.47
CA VAL A 522 25.49 0.95 -4.02
C VAL A 522 24.16 1.56 -3.57
N MET A 523 23.29 0.74 -2.98
CA MET A 523 21.99 1.19 -2.47
C MET A 523 22.11 1.57 -1.00
N THR A 524 21.92 2.84 -0.68
CA THR A 524 22.19 3.37 0.67
C THR A 524 20.96 3.61 1.58
N PRO A 525 19.69 3.47 1.15
CA PRO A 525 18.58 3.47 2.10
C PRO A 525 18.56 2.23 3.00
N PHE A 526 18.48 2.39 4.32
CA PHE A 526 18.28 1.25 5.23
C PHE A 526 16.90 0.59 5.14
N SER A 527 15.89 1.25 4.57
CA SER A 527 14.57 0.64 4.34
C SER A 527 14.66 -0.52 3.33
N ALA A 528 14.34 -1.74 3.78
CA ALA A 528 14.32 -2.93 2.93
C ALA A 528 13.35 -2.77 1.74
N GLN A 529 12.18 -2.17 1.95
CA GLN A 529 11.19 -1.94 0.89
C GLN A 529 11.74 -1.03 -0.21
N THR A 530 12.42 0.06 0.19
CA THR A 530 13.05 0.98 -0.76
C THR A 530 14.15 0.28 -1.55
N ARG A 531 14.99 -0.53 -0.89
CA ARG A 531 16.06 -1.27 -1.58
C ARG A 531 15.55 -2.32 -2.55
N ILE A 532 14.45 -3.01 -2.26
CA ILE A 532 13.84 -3.97 -3.20
C ILE A 532 13.44 -3.28 -4.51
N GLN A 533 12.81 -2.10 -4.41
CA GLN A 533 12.43 -1.31 -5.59
C GLN A 533 13.66 -0.82 -6.36
N MET A 534 14.66 -0.30 -5.64
CA MET A 534 15.91 0.14 -6.25
C MET A 534 16.62 -1.01 -6.96
N ARG A 535 16.71 -2.19 -6.34
CA ARG A 535 17.34 -3.36 -6.94
C ARG A 535 16.67 -3.77 -8.24
N ARG A 536 15.33 -3.83 -8.27
CA ARG A 536 14.57 -4.15 -9.49
C ARG A 536 14.85 -3.14 -10.61
N SER A 537 14.85 -1.85 -10.28
CA SER A 537 15.09 -0.79 -11.25
C SER A 537 16.56 -0.77 -11.73
N ALA A 538 17.52 -1.00 -10.83
CA ALA A 538 18.94 -1.15 -11.17
C ALA A 538 19.16 -2.36 -12.08
N ALA A 539 18.59 -3.53 -11.75
CA ALA A 539 18.72 -4.74 -12.56
C ALA A 539 18.13 -4.56 -13.96
N ALA A 540 17.01 -3.83 -14.09
CA ALA A 540 16.38 -3.56 -15.37
C ALA A 540 17.18 -2.55 -16.24
N ARG A 541 17.82 -1.55 -15.62
CA ARG A 541 18.48 -0.45 -16.34
C ARG A 541 19.98 -0.64 -16.53
N CYS A 542 20.62 -1.38 -15.63
CA CYS A 542 22.06 -1.62 -15.61
C CYS A 542 22.34 -3.12 -15.37
N PRO A 543 21.95 -4.01 -16.29
CA PRO A 543 22.04 -5.46 -16.07
C PRO A 543 23.47 -5.97 -15.86
N GLN A 544 24.48 -5.20 -16.27
CA GLN A 544 25.90 -5.52 -16.11
C GLN A 544 26.53 -4.96 -14.82
N ALA A 545 25.83 -4.07 -14.11
CA ALA A 545 26.38 -3.47 -12.90
C ALA A 545 26.20 -4.42 -11.71
N ARG A 546 27.23 -4.50 -10.86
CA ARG A 546 27.11 -5.20 -9.57
C ARG A 546 26.26 -4.36 -8.63
N ILE A 547 25.15 -4.93 -8.15
CA ILE A 547 24.26 -4.27 -7.20
C ILE A 547 24.71 -4.60 -5.78
N ILE A 548 25.17 -3.58 -5.05
CA ILE A 548 25.69 -3.72 -3.69
C ILE A 548 24.62 -3.25 -2.70
N ASP A 549 24.19 -4.15 -1.82
CA ASP A 549 23.36 -3.84 -0.67
C ASP A 549 24.22 -3.92 0.60
N PRO A 550 24.65 -2.78 1.18
CA PRO A 550 25.54 -2.75 2.34
C PRO A 550 24.90 -3.31 3.61
N TYR A 551 23.59 -3.59 3.60
CA TYR A 551 22.88 -4.09 4.77
C TYR A 551 22.50 -5.57 4.63
N ARG A 552 22.89 -6.23 3.55
CA ARG A 552 22.66 -7.66 3.33
C ARG A 552 23.84 -8.46 3.88
N THR A 553 23.57 -9.55 4.60
CA THR A 553 24.59 -10.51 4.98
C THR A 553 25.00 -11.35 3.77
N ALA A 554 26.27 -11.77 3.72
CA ALA A 554 26.87 -12.46 2.56
C ALA A 554 26.18 -13.80 2.21
N SER A 555 25.42 -14.39 3.13
CA SER A 555 24.69 -15.66 2.92
C SER A 555 23.49 -15.55 1.99
N ALA A 556 23.03 -14.34 1.64
CA ALA A 556 21.82 -14.14 0.86
C ALA A 556 22.08 -13.90 -0.65
N GLU A 557 23.29 -14.12 -1.18
CA GLU A 557 23.62 -13.88 -2.60
C GLU A 557 23.12 -14.97 -3.58
N HIS A 558 22.23 -15.87 -3.16
CA HIS A 558 21.61 -16.88 -4.01
C HIS A 558 20.13 -16.58 -4.30
#